data_AF-A0A7K7WBP2-F1
#
_entry.id   AF-A0A7K7WBP2-F1
#
_cell.length_a   1.000
_cell.length_b   1.000
_cell.length_c   1.000
_cell.angle_alpha   90.00
_cell.angle_beta   90.00
_cell.angle_gamma   90.00
#
_symmetry.space_group_name_H-M   'P 1'
#
loop_
_entity.id
_entity.type
_entity.pdbx_description
1 polymer ?
#
loop_
_entity_poly.entity_id
_entity_poly.type
_entity_poly.pdbx_seq_one_letter_code
_entity_poly.pdbx_strand_id
1 'polypeptide(L)'
;MAHRNTGTAPKAARAKKAAKEPAARAAGPSMDSLGFQAMDSNVPGLSHVILQKLNMKSYDDYKSAMDGRKKGRDFGIRTYFDMFQKMEDTFKFCVECKKLPDALPDPKSLRRCKRCQNVYYCGVACQRANWPLHKKFCKKLKLVALDRLVEWLVFTGDIPFPTETWTKPVQDLKGWEDWFAMQGQLQEKLAAILGGRYMTLLWANAGKPRPEEGELCESIKRLVTDFHSRPVTIGLGLRLFGIEPLARPLTVHVVGASHVETLNTRLTDYDELTRMFPGHQGMEVVMVGVDVVDGPIMRPPLAALGPRGRVYLSSYKGLYHDFWEGLVESQRAARPDLVVAFHPGFHACPDLMEGWLPTLLLLRDYRLPTLFTVY
;
A
#
# COMPACT_ATOMS: atom_id res chain seq x y z
N MET A 1 -56.10 -57.43 -25.30
CA MET A 1 -56.09 -57.92 -23.90
C MET A 1 -54.73 -58.58 -23.69
N ALA A 2 -53.87 -58.29 -22.72
CA ALA A 2 -53.86 -57.35 -21.61
C ALA A 2 -52.41 -57.32 -21.05
N HIS A 3 -52.02 -56.15 -20.50
CA HIS A 3 -50.99 -55.83 -19.48
C HIS A 3 -49.59 -56.49 -19.50
N ARG A 4 -48.51 -55.72 -19.71
CA ARG A 4 -47.74 -54.89 -18.74
C ARG A 4 -47.11 -55.69 -17.59
N ASN A 5 -45.77 -55.71 -17.55
CA ASN A 5 -45.06 -55.37 -16.32
C ASN A 5 -43.70 -54.70 -16.60
N THR A 6 -43.42 -53.66 -15.83
CA THR A 6 -42.34 -52.69 -15.96
C THR A 6 -41.08 -53.11 -15.20
N GLY A 7 -39.91 -52.98 -15.82
CA GLY A 7 -38.60 -53.09 -15.15
C GLY A 7 -37.63 -52.05 -15.71
N THR A 8 -37.30 -51.06 -14.89
CA THR A 8 -36.44 -49.90 -15.15
C THR A 8 -34.98 -50.29 -15.44
N ALA A 9 -34.44 -49.78 -16.54
CA ALA A 9 -33.03 -49.91 -16.95
C ALA A 9 -32.11 -48.87 -16.25
N PRO A 10 -30.82 -49.18 -16.03
CA PRO A 10 -29.89 -48.32 -15.30
C PRO A 10 -29.37 -47.16 -16.16
N LYS A 11 -29.27 -45.96 -15.56
CA LYS A 11 -28.75 -44.75 -16.21
C LYS A 11 -27.24 -44.85 -16.43
N ALA A 12 -26.83 -44.73 -17.69
CA ALA A 12 -25.43 -44.64 -18.11
C ALA A 12 -24.76 -43.36 -17.57
N ALA A 13 -23.59 -43.54 -16.95
CA ALA A 13 -22.74 -42.46 -16.46
C ALA A 13 -22.12 -41.69 -17.63
N ARG A 14 -22.38 -40.38 -17.68
CA ARG A 14 -21.84 -39.46 -18.69
C ARG A 14 -20.41 -39.07 -18.30
N ALA A 15 -19.44 -39.46 -19.12
CA ALA A 15 -18.03 -39.11 -18.92
C ALA A 15 -17.85 -37.57 -18.93
N LYS A 16 -17.32 -37.03 -17.83
CA LYS A 16 -16.96 -35.61 -17.72
C LYS A 16 -15.68 -35.35 -18.50
N LYS A 17 -15.77 -34.53 -19.53
CA LYS A 17 -14.66 -33.97 -20.30
C LYS A 17 -13.82 -33.11 -19.34
N ALA A 18 -12.59 -33.51 -19.07
CA ALA A 18 -11.67 -32.75 -18.23
C ALA A 18 -11.41 -31.38 -18.88
N ALA A 19 -11.78 -30.31 -18.17
CA ALA A 19 -11.42 -28.95 -18.54
C ALA A 19 -9.91 -28.80 -18.35
N LYS A 20 -9.20 -28.46 -19.42
CA LYS A 20 -7.80 -28.04 -19.37
C LYS A 20 -7.73 -26.76 -18.54
N GLU A 21 -7.07 -26.80 -17.39
CA GLU A 21 -6.66 -25.59 -16.68
C GLU A 21 -5.80 -24.73 -17.62
N PRO A 22 -5.99 -23.40 -17.64
CA PRO A 22 -5.11 -22.54 -18.40
C PRO A 22 -3.72 -22.61 -17.76
N ALA A 23 -2.71 -22.86 -18.58
CA ALA A 23 -1.31 -22.88 -18.16
C ALA A 23 -0.99 -21.58 -17.39
N ALA A 24 -0.43 -21.72 -16.19
CA ALA A 24 0.03 -20.60 -15.39
C ALA A 24 1.03 -19.78 -16.22
N ARG A 25 0.59 -18.60 -16.69
CA ARG A 25 1.52 -17.58 -17.18
C ARG A 25 2.49 -17.28 -16.05
N ALA A 26 3.79 -17.30 -16.34
CA ALA A 26 4.83 -17.07 -15.35
C ALA A 26 4.49 -15.80 -14.56
N ALA A 27 4.19 -15.94 -13.26
CA ALA A 27 4.01 -14.79 -12.40
C ALA A 27 5.37 -14.08 -12.34
N GLY A 28 5.44 -12.84 -12.81
CA GLY A 28 6.63 -12.01 -12.65
C GLY A 28 7.05 -11.90 -11.17
N PRO A 29 8.26 -11.41 -10.89
CA PRO A 29 8.76 -11.28 -9.51
C PRO A 29 7.79 -10.44 -8.66
N SER A 30 7.35 -11.00 -7.53
CA SER A 30 6.44 -10.36 -6.57
C SER A 30 7.25 -9.57 -5.55
N MET A 31 6.93 -8.29 -5.34
CA MET A 31 7.69 -7.39 -4.46
C MET A 31 7.71 -7.89 -3.02
N ASP A 32 6.61 -8.49 -2.57
CA ASP A 32 6.49 -9.03 -1.20
C ASP A 32 7.46 -10.18 -0.97
N SER A 33 7.67 -11.05 -1.97
CA SER A 33 8.59 -12.18 -1.86
C SER A 33 10.03 -11.69 -1.70
N LEU A 34 10.41 -10.69 -2.51
CA LEU A 34 11.70 -10.02 -2.41
C LEU A 34 11.86 -9.30 -1.06
N GLY A 35 10.79 -8.66 -0.56
CA GLY A 35 10.77 -8.03 0.75
C GLY A 35 11.02 -9.01 1.89
N PHE A 36 10.36 -10.18 1.87
CA PHE A 36 10.56 -11.24 2.85
C PHE A 36 11.98 -11.84 2.80
N GLN A 37 12.51 -12.07 1.60
CA GLN A 37 13.89 -12.53 1.42
C GLN A 37 14.92 -11.51 1.94
N ALA A 38 14.70 -10.23 1.67
CA ALA A 38 15.56 -9.15 2.17
C ALA A 38 15.50 -9.04 3.70
N MET A 39 14.32 -9.21 4.30
CA MET A 39 14.14 -9.24 5.76
C MET A 39 14.94 -10.38 6.40
N ASP A 40 14.83 -11.60 5.89
CA ASP A 40 15.56 -12.76 6.44
C ASP A 40 17.07 -12.70 6.22
N SER A 41 17.49 -12.13 5.09
CA SER A 41 18.92 -11.91 4.81
C SER A 41 19.55 -10.94 5.82
N ASN A 42 18.78 -9.97 6.32
CA ASN A 42 19.23 -9.00 7.32
C ASN A 42 19.03 -9.51 8.77
N VAL A 43 17.92 -10.20 9.03
CA VAL A 43 17.54 -10.74 10.34
C VAL A 43 17.01 -12.16 10.15
N PRO A 44 17.88 -13.19 10.28
CA PRO A 44 17.49 -14.56 10.02
C PRO A 44 16.27 -15.02 10.83
N GLY A 45 15.21 -15.44 10.14
CA GLY A 45 13.96 -15.95 10.72
C GLY A 45 12.91 -14.88 11.03
N LEU A 46 13.15 -13.61 10.68
CA LEU A 46 12.20 -12.53 10.91
C LEU A 46 10.89 -12.73 10.14
N SER A 47 10.98 -13.24 8.91
CA SER A 47 9.79 -13.59 8.11
C SER A 47 8.86 -14.55 8.84
N HIS A 48 9.43 -15.59 9.47
CA HIS A 48 8.69 -16.58 10.23
C HIS A 48 8.01 -15.93 11.44
N VAL A 49 8.69 -15.02 12.14
CA VAL A 49 8.08 -14.28 13.26
C VAL A 49 6.88 -13.48 12.76
N ILE A 50 7.01 -12.76 11.64
CA ILE A 50 5.90 -11.99 11.05
C ILE A 50 4.71 -12.90 10.74
N LEU A 51 4.93 -13.99 10.01
CA LEU A 51 3.88 -14.95 9.66
C LEU A 51 3.21 -15.54 10.91
N GLN A 52 4.00 -15.94 11.89
CA GLN A 52 3.47 -16.49 13.15
C GLN A 52 2.63 -15.46 13.91
N LYS A 53 3.05 -14.19 13.97
CA LYS A 53 2.28 -13.12 14.65
C LYS A 53 0.95 -12.84 13.95
N LEU A 54 0.90 -13.04 12.64
CA LEU A 54 -0.30 -12.93 11.81
C LEU A 54 -1.10 -14.24 11.69
N ASN A 55 -0.72 -15.30 12.43
CA ASN A 55 -1.34 -16.62 12.35
C ASN A 55 -1.36 -17.21 10.92
N MET A 56 -0.23 -17.07 10.23
CA MET A 56 0.00 -17.56 8.87
C MET A 56 1.06 -18.65 8.84
N LYS A 57 0.88 -19.62 7.93
CA LYS A 57 1.77 -20.79 7.81
C LYS A 57 2.85 -20.64 6.75
N SER A 58 2.63 -19.79 5.76
CA SER A 58 3.52 -19.64 4.61
C SER A 58 3.35 -18.27 3.96
N TYR A 59 4.25 -17.96 3.04
CA TYR A 59 4.13 -16.78 2.19
C TYR A 59 2.87 -16.83 1.30
N ASP A 60 2.50 -17.99 0.75
CA ASP A 60 1.27 -18.13 -0.04
C ASP A 60 0.01 -17.83 0.80
N ASP A 61 0.07 -18.15 2.09
CA ASP A 61 -0.99 -17.86 3.05
C ASP A 61 -1.08 -16.36 3.37
N TYR A 62 0.07 -15.67 3.42
CA TYR A 62 0.14 -14.20 3.47
C TYR A 62 -0.44 -13.56 2.20
N LYS A 63 0.01 -14.00 1.02
CA LYS A 63 -0.48 -13.50 -0.26
C LYS A 63 -1.99 -13.71 -0.42
N SER A 64 -2.49 -14.88 -0.02
CA SER A 64 -3.93 -15.17 -0.01
C SER A 64 -4.71 -14.24 0.94
N ALA A 65 -4.11 -13.85 2.06
CA ALA A 65 -4.73 -12.90 2.99
C ALA A 65 -4.77 -11.48 2.42
N MET A 66 -3.71 -11.05 1.72
CA MET A 66 -3.65 -9.77 1.02
C MET A 66 -4.72 -9.69 -0.09
N ASP A 67 -5.01 -10.82 -0.74
CA ASP A 67 -6.11 -10.97 -1.71
C ASP A 67 -7.50 -11.04 -1.04
N GLY A 68 -7.66 -10.57 0.19
CA GLY A 68 -8.94 -10.51 0.90
C GLY A 68 -9.58 -11.87 1.22
N ARG A 69 -8.88 -12.99 1.01
CA ARG A 69 -9.43 -14.35 1.22
C ARG A 69 -9.48 -14.75 2.69
N LYS A 70 -8.81 -14.02 3.57
CA LYS A 70 -8.87 -14.18 5.03
C LYS A 70 -9.64 -13.05 5.70
N LYS A 71 -10.39 -13.38 6.76
CA LYS A 71 -11.15 -12.43 7.57
C LYS A 71 -10.37 -12.07 8.84
N GLY A 72 -10.73 -10.95 9.47
CA GLY A 72 -10.05 -10.43 10.68
C GLY A 72 -9.87 -11.46 11.83
N ARG A 73 -10.82 -12.39 12.01
CA ARG A 73 -10.71 -13.44 13.04
C ARG A 73 -9.62 -14.47 12.74
N ASP A 74 -9.26 -14.65 11.47
CA ASP A 74 -8.28 -15.65 11.03
C ASP A 74 -6.84 -15.25 11.40
N PHE A 75 -6.60 -13.95 11.62
CA PHE A 75 -5.31 -13.42 12.08
C PHE A 75 -5.05 -13.65 13.58
N GLY A 76 -6.04 -14.17 14.31
CA GLY A 76 -5.93 -14.44 15.74
C GLY A 76 -5.80 -13.17 16.60
N ILE A 77 -6.19 -12.01 16.07
CA ILE A 77 -6.20 -10.72 16.78
C ILE A 77 -7.54 -10.59 17.53
N ARG A 78 -7.48 -10.56 18.87
CA ARG A 78 -8.71 -10.53 19.70
C ARG A 78 -9.03 -9.16 20.31
N THR A 79 -8.02 -8.32 20.51
CA THR A 79 -8.14 -6.98 21.11
C THR A 79 -7.21 -6.00 20.42
N TYR A 80 -7.43 -4.69 20.61
CA TYR A 80 -6.50 -3.67 20.11
C TYR A 80 -5.12 -3.79 20.76
N PHE A 81 -5.07 -4.12 22.06
CA PHE A 81 -3.80 -4.40 22.73
C PHE A 81 -3.01 -5.53 22.04
N ASP A 82 -3.68 -6.64 21.72
CA ASP A 82 -3.08 -7.77 21.01
C ASP A 82 -2.59 -7.37 19.60
N MET A 83 -3.37 -6.57 18.87
CA MET A 83 -2.98 -6.01 17.57
C MET A 83 -1.68 -5.20 17.68
N PHE A 84 -1.61 -4.20 18.56
CA PHE A 84 -0.42 -3.37 18.72
C PHE A 84 0.78 -4.16 19.25
N GLN A 85 0.56 -5.12 20.14
CA GLN A 85 1.64 -5.97 20.63
C GLN A 85 2.20 -6.88 19.52
N LYS A 86 1.34 -7.48 18.70
CA LYS A 86 1.77 -8.27 17.53
C LYS A 86 2.53 -7.42 16.52
N MET A 87 2.08 -6.19 16.25
CA MET A 87 2.80 -5.23 15.42
C MET A 87 4.17 -4.89 16.02
N GLU A 88 4.27 -4.65 17.34
CA GLU A 88 5.56 -4.38 18.00
C GLU A 88 6.53 -5.56 17.88
N ASP A 89 6.00 -6.78 18.01
CA ASP A 89 6.79 -8.01 17.99
C ASP A 89 7.43 -8.29 16.62
N THR A 90 6.88 -7.77 15.50
CA THR A 90 7.43 -8.00 14.15
C THR A 90 8.75 -7.31 13.88
N PHE A 91 9.22 -6.42 14.77
CA PHE A 91 10.55 -5.80 14.69
C PHE A 91 11.31 -5.85 16.02
N LYS A 92 10.88 -6.73 16.93
CA LYS A 92 11.48 -6.89 18.26
C LYS A 92 12.67 -7.84 18.22
N PHE A 93 13.81 -7.35 17.75
CA PHE A 93 15.08 -8.09 17.69
C PHE A 93 16.27 -7.19 18.04
N CYS A 94 17.42 -7.76 18.38
CA CYS A 94 18.59 -6.93 18.64
C CYS A 94 19.10 -6.28 17.34
N VAL A 95 19.08 -4.95 17.26
CA VAL A 95 19.49 -4.23 16.04
C VAL A 95 20.97 -4.43 15.68
N GLU A 96 21.80 -4.74 16.67
CA GLU A 96 23.24 -4.98 16.51
C GLU A 96 23.53 -6.41 16.06
N CYS A 97 23.23 -7.41 16.90
CA CYS A 97 23.58 -8.81 16.62
C CYS A 97 22.52 -9.58 15.83
N LYS A 98 21.41 -8.94 15.45
CA LYS A 98 20.29 -9.48 14.65
C LYS A 98 19.58 -10.69 15.26
N LYS A 99 19.87 -11.03 16.52
CA LYS A 99 19.19 -12.14 17.22
C LYS A 99 17.75 -11.79 17.57
N LEU A 100 16.86 -12.71 17.20
CA LEU A 100 15.46 -12.75 17.62
C LEU A 100 15.34 -13.14 19.12
N PRO A 101 14.20 -12.87 19.78
CA PRO A 101 14.01 -13.19 21.20
C PRO A 101 14.30 -14.66 21.54
N ASP A 102 13.85 -15.59 20.71
CA ASP A 102 13.98 -17.04 20.95
C ASP A 102 15.42 -17.55 20.79
N ALA A 103 16.29 -16.76 20.14
CA ALA A 103 17.71 -17.06 19.98
C ALA A 103 18.58 -16.45 21.09
N LEU A 104 17.96 -15.82 22.11
CA LEU A 104 18.66 -15.24 23.25
C LEU A 104 18.60 -16.18 24.48
N PRO A 105 19.66 -16.19 25.32
CA PRO A 105 19.66 -16.99 26.55
C PRO A 105 18.52 -16.64 27.51
N ASP A 106 18.14 -15.37 27.56
CA ASP A 106 16.92 -14.88 28.20
C ASP A 106 16.17 -13.98 27.20
N PRO A 107 15.01 -14.40 26.67
CA PRO A 107 14.20 -13.58 25.77
C PRO A 107 13.75 -12.24 26.37
N LYS A 108 13.68 -12.13 27.71
CA LYS A 108 13.33 -10.88 28.41
C LYS A 108 14.48 -9.87 28.44
N SER A 109 15.66 -10.24 27.95
CA SER A 109 16.85 -9.38 27.93
C SER A 109 16.76 -8.25 26.89
N LEU A 110 15.87 -8.36 25.89
CA LEU A 110 15.68 -7.31 24.88
C LEU A 110 15.10 -6.03 25.50
N ARG A 111 15.92 -4.99 25.51
CA ARG A 111 15.57 -3.66 26.00
C ARG A 111 15.49 -2.68 24.85
N ARG A 112 14.37 -1.96 24.79
CA ARG A 112 14.16 -0.85 23.84
C ARG A 112 15.02 0.36 24.21
N CYS A 113 15.48 1.08 23.20
CA CYS A 113 16.05 2.39 23.43
C CYS A 113 15.00 3.34 24.02
N LYS A 114 15.27 3.91 25.20
CA LYS A 114 14.33 4.82 25.87
C LYS A 114 14.05 6.11 25.10
N ARG A 115 14.95 6.52 24.19
CA ARG A 115 14.84 7.79 23.44
C ARG A 115 13.98 7.65 22.19
N CYS A 116 14.25 6.65 21.34
CA CYS A 116 13.53 6.50 20.07
C CYS A 116 12.37 5.50 20.14
N GLN A 117 12.35 4.59 21.11
CA GLN A 117 11.32 3.56 21.26
C GLN A 117 11.13 2.66 20.01
N ASN A 118 12.10 2.63 19.08
CA ASN A 118 12.01 1.89 17.82
C ASN A 118 12.97 0.70 17.71
N VAL A 119 14.13 0.75 18.39
CA VAL A 119 15.15 -0.30 18.30
C VAL A 119 15.37 -0.99 19.65
N TYR A 120 15.77 -2.26 19.59
CA TYR A 120 16.02 -3.12 20.74
C TYR A 120 17.47 -3.62 20.79
N TYR A 121 17.93 -3.88 22.01
CA TYR A 121 19.24 -4.44 22.30
C TYR A 121 19.12 -5.58 23.29
N CYS A 122 19.84 -6.68 23.08
CA CYS A 122 19.89 -7.78 24.05
C CYS A 122 20.76 -7.44 25.29
N GLY A 123 21.49 -6.32 25.25
CA GLY A 123 22.31 -5.87 26.37
C GLY A 123 23.08 -4.58 26.09
N VAL A 124 23.73 -4.06 27.12
CA VAL A 124 24.50 -2.80 27.06
C VAL A 124 25.68 -2.89 26.09
N ALA A 125 26.29 -4.07 25.93
CA ALA A 125 27.39 -4.28 24.99
C ALA A 125 26.95 -4.00 23.53
N CYS A 126 25.86 -4.65 23.09
CA CYS A 126 25.28 -4.40 21.76
C CYS A 126 24.80 -2.95 21.60
N GLN A 127 24.24 -2.33 22.66
CA GLN A 127 23.87 -0.92 22.61
C GLN A 127 25.08 -0.01 22.39
N ARG A 128 26.18 -0.23 23.10
CA ARG A 128 27.41 0.56 22.98
C ARG A 128 28.06 0.40 21.61
N ALA A 129 28.12 -0.84 21.09
CA ALA A 129 28.65 -1.13 19.76
C ALA A 129 27.85 -0.40 18.66
N ASN A 130 26.52 -0.41 18.77
CA ASN A 130 25.65 0.22 17.78
C ASN A 130 25.54 1.75 17.90
N TRP A 131 25.86 2.31 19.07
CA TRP A 131 25.60 3.72 19.39
C TRP A 131 26.19 4.74 18.40
N PRO A 132 27.42 4.58 17.87
CA PRO A 132 27.99 5.52 16.89
C PRO A 132 27.12 5.69 15.63
N LEU A 133 26.46 4.61 15.19
CA LEU A 133 25.53 4.63 14.07
C LEU A 133 24.14 5.10 14.51
N HIS A 134 23.59 4.47 15.55
CA HIS A 134 22.23 4.76 16.01
C HIS A 134 22.03 6.23 16.40
N LYS A 135 22.98 6.87 17.09
CA LYS A 135 22.82 8.26 17.56
C LYS A 135 22.49 9.23 16.41
N LYS A 136 22.93 8.95 15.18
CA LYS A 136 22.65 9.75 13.97
C LYS A 136 21.17 9.69 13.58
N PHE A 137 20.52 8.57 13.82
CA PHE A 137 19.13 8.30 13.40
C PHE A 137 18.14 8.22 14.55
N CYS A 138 18.60 8.19 15.82
CA CYS A 138 17.75 8.03 17.01
C CYS A 138 16.57 9.01 17.04
N LYS A 139 16.75 10.26 16.62
CA LYS A 139 15.66 11.25 16.55
C LYS A 139 14.64 10.88 15.46
N LYS A 140 15.10 10.55 14.25
CA LYS A 140 14.21 10.12 13.14
C LYS A 140 13.46 8.83 13.49
N LEU A 141 14.14 7.89 14.14
CA LEU A 141 13.52 6.65 14.61
C LEU A 141 12.43 6.89 15.67
N LYS A 142 12.49 7.98 16.45
CA LYS A 142 11.39 8.38 17.33
C LYS A 142 10.14 8.73 16.51
N LEU A 143 10.31 9.45 15.40
CA LEU A 143 9.21 9.79 14.49
C LEU A 143 8.63 8.52 13.87
N VAL A 144 9.47 7.62 13.36
CA VAL A 144 9.02 6.32 12.80
C VAL A 144 8.23 5.49 13.82
N ALA A 145 8.70 5.42 15.07
CA ALA A 145 7.99 4.68 16.12
C ALA A 145 6.61 5.29 16.44
N LEU A 146 6.47 6.60 16.29
CA LEU A 146 5.22 7.31 16.48
C LEU A 146 4.29 7.13 15.26
N ASP A 147 4.81 7.42 14.07
CA ASP A 147 4.05 7.40 12.81
C ASP A 147 3.47 6.01 12.56
N ARG A 148 4.22 4.93 12.79
CA ARG A 148 3.70 3.55 12.65
C ARG A 148 2.49 3.25 13.55
N LEU A 149 2.38 3.91 14.70
CA LEU A 149 1.20 3.76 15.54
C LEU A 149 0.07 4.63 14.99
N VAL A 150 0.33 5.92 14.75
CA VAL A 150 -0.68 6.88 14.29
C VAL A 150 -1.24 6.53 12.90
N GLU A 151 -0.47 5.84 12.06
CA GLU A 151 -0.91 5.29 10.76
C GLU A 151 -2.13 4.37 10.90
N TRP A 152 -2.34 3.77 12.07
CA TRP A 152 -3.57 3.03 12.34
C TRP A 152 -4.85 3.85 12.11
N LEU A 153 -4.77 5.17 12.32
CA LEU A 153 -5.87 6.10 12.10
C LEU A 153 -6.29 6.24 10.62
N VAL A 154 -5.42 5.83 9.67
CA VAL A 154 -5.78 5.74 8.25
C VAL A 154 -6.86 4.67 8.07
N PHE A 155 -6.69 3.51 8.73
CA PHE A 155 -7.60 2.38 8.63
C PHE A 155 -8.93 2.62 9.37
N THR A 156 -8.95 3.49 10.37
CA THR A 156 -10.18 3.89 11.06
C THR A 156 -10.94 4.99 10.32
N GLY A 157 -10.31 5.60 9.31
CA GLY A 157 -10.88 6.67 8.49
C GLY A 157 -10.79 8.07 9.10
N ASP A 158 -10.06 8.25 10.21
CA ASP A 158 -9.83 9.57 10.80
C ASP A 158 -8.82 10.39 10.00
N ILE A 159 -7.89 9.73 9.29
CA ILE A 159 -6.92 10.36 8.39
C ILE A 159 -6.90 9.69 6.99
N PRO A 160 -6.50 10.43 5.93
CA PRO A 160 -6.41 11.88 5.89
C PRO A 160 -7.78 12.54 6.12
N PHE A 161 -7.75 13.75 6.69
CA PHE A 161 -8.94 14.58 6.82
C PHE A 161 -9.36 15.15 5.45
N PRO A 162 -10.63 15.53 5.25
CA PRO A 162 -11.09 16.16 4.02
C PRO A 162 -10.32 17.45 3.68
N THR A 163 -9.88 17.56 2.43
CA THR A 163 -9.12 18.69 1.89
C THR A 163 -10.01 19.64 1.11
N GLU A 164 -9.59 20.90 1.06
CA GLU A 164 -10.28 21.96 0.32
C GLU A 164 -9.77 22.08 -1.11
N THR A 165 -10.56 22.72 -1.98
CA THR A 165 -10.10 23.15 -3.31
C THR A 165 -8.82 23.99 -3.17
N TRP A 166 -7.84 23.72 -4.04
CA TRP A 166 -6.57 24.41 -4.00
C TRP A 166 -6.75 25.91 -4.29
N THR A 167 -6.22 26.73 -3.40
CA THR A 167 -6.26 28.19 -3.54
C THR A 167 -5.05 28.74 -4.29
N LYS A 168 -4.01 27.92 -4.48
CA LYS A 168 -2.81 28.22 -5.24
C LYS A 168 -2.53 27.11 -6.24
N PRO A 169 -2.02 27.45 -7.44
CA PRO A 169 -1.61 26.44 -8.39
C PRO A 169 -0.30 25.77 -7.94
N VAL A 170 -0.05 24.55 -8.43
CA VAL A 170 1.08 23.70 -7.98
C VAL A 170 2.45 24.37 -8.14
N GLN A 171 2.63 25.24 -9.13
CA GLN A 171 3.91 25.96 -9.34
C GLN A 171 4.25 26.97 -8.25
N ASP A 172 3.26 27.43 -7.48
CA ASP A 172 3.45 28.44 -6.44
C ASP A 172 3.70 27.79 -5.06
N LEU A 173 3.64 26.45 -4.98
CA LEU A 173 3.88 25.70 -3.76
C LEU A 173 5.37 25.33 -3.63
N LYS A 174 6.00 25.73 -2.53
CA LYS A 174 7.41 25.38 -2.21
C LYS A 174 7.52 24.10 -1.39
N GLY A 175 6.43 23.66 -0.77
CA GLY A 175 6.40 22.45 0.02
C GLY A 175 5.07 22.27 0.75
N TRP A 176 5.05 21.28 1.65
CA TRP A 176 3.84 20.88 2.37
C TRP A 176 3.28 21.95 3.29
N GLU A 177 4.10 22.86 3.83
CA GLU A 177 3.60 23.99 4.64
C GLU A 177 2.71 24.94 3.82
N ASP A 178 3.06 25.19 2.55
CA ASP A 178 2.20 25.98 1.67
C ASP A 178 0.88 25.25 1.38
N TRP A 179 0.95 23.92 1.21
CA TRP A 179 -0.24 23.08 1.02
C TRP A 179 -1.14 23.06 2.26
N PHE A 180 -0.56 22.92 3.46
CA PHE A 180 -1.28 22.97 4.73
C PHE A 180 -1.93 24.35 4.94
N ALA A 181 -1.26 25.43 4.54
CA ALA A 181 -1.81 26.78 4.60
C ALA A 181 -3.03 26.98 3.69
N MET A 182 -3.22 26.14 2.66
CA MET A 182 -4.45 26.14 1.85
C MET A 182 -5.62 25.44 2.54
N GLN A 183 -5.36 24.59 3.54
CA GLN A 183 -6.40 23.82 4.21
C GLN A 183 -7.11 24.71 5.24
N GLY A 184 -8.37 25.08 4.93
CA GLY A 184 -9.23 25.79 5.87
C GLY A 184 -9.44 24.99 7.16
N GLN A 185 -9.49 25.69 8.30
CA GLN A 185 -9.74 25.12 9.62
C GLN A 185 -8.78 23.98 10.01
N LEU A 186 -7.52 24.06 9.59
CA LEU A 186 -6.54 23.01 9.83
C LEU A 186 -6.38 22.68 11.32
N GLN A 187 -6.38 23.68 12.20
CA GLN A 187 -6.20 23.46 13.64
C GLN A 187 -7.39 22.73 14.24
N GLU A 188 -8.61 23.05 13.82
CA GLU A 188 -9.83 22.38 14.24
C GLU A 188 -9.89 20.94 13.73
N LYS A 189 -9.49 20.71 12.47
CA LYS A 189 -9.37 19.36 11.88
C LYS A 189 -8.37 18.50 12.68
N LEU A 190 -7.20 19.05 13.01
CA LEU A 190 -6.19 18.36 13.83
C LEU A 190 -6.69 18.11 15.27
N ALA A 191 -7.29 19.10 15.91
CA ALA A 191 -7.85 18.98 17.26
C ALA A 191 -8.95 17.91 17.33
N ALA A 192 -9.82 17.81 16.31
CA ALA A 192 -10.85 16.79 16.22
C ALA A 192 -10.25 15.38 16.17
N ILE A 193 -9.17 15.17 15.41
CA ILE A 193 -8.46 13.87 15.36
C ILE A 193 -7.79 13.57 16.71
N LEU A 194 -7.11 14.55 17.31
CA LEU A 194 -6.43 14.39 18.60
C LEU A 194 -7.39 14.06 19.76
N GLY A 195 -8.59 14.64 19.72
CA GLY A 195 -9.68 14.39 20.66
C GLY A 195 -10.54 13.17 20.30
N GLY A 196 -10.25 12.51 19.18
CA GLY A 196 -11.05 11.43 18.64
C GLY A 196 -11.03 10.14 19.47
N ARG A 197 -12.06 9.32 19.27
CA ARG A 197 -12.21 8.00 19.93
C ARG A 197 -11.01 7.09 19.64
N TYR A 198 -10.59 7.00 18.38
CA TYR A 198 -9.52 6.09 17.98
C TYR A 198 -8.14 6.55 18.46
N MET A 199 -7.89 7.87 18.55
CA MET A 199 -6.68 8.40 19.20
C MET A 199 -6.61 7.98 20.67
N THR A 200 -7.74 8.03 21.38
CA THR A 200 -7.83 7.57 22.78
C THR A 200 -7.60 6.05 22.88
N LEU A 201 -8.24 5.25 22.02
CA LEU A 201 -8.07 3.80 21.99
C LEU A 201 -6.64 3.38 21.67
N LEU A 202 -5.99 4.05 20.72
CA LEU A 202 -4.61 3.77 20.33
C LEU A 202 -3.68 3.87 21.55
N TRP A 203 -3.67 5.00 22.25
CA TRP A 203 -2.76 5.20 23.38
C TRP A 203 -3.13 4.39 24.62
N ALA A 204 -4.41 3.99 24.77
CA ALA A 204 -4.81 3.05 25.80
C ALA A 204 -4.27 1.62 25.56
N ASN A 205 -3.94 1.26 24.30
CA ASN A 205 -3.60 -0.10 23.90
C ASN A 205 -2.17 -0.27 23.35
N ALA A 206 -1.48 0.80 22.97
CA ALA A 206 -0.15 0.74 22.33
C ALA A 206 0.99 0.30 23.28
N GLY A 207 0.75 0.19 24.59
CA GLY A 207 1.78 -0.17 25.58
C GLY A 207 2.92 0.88 25.70
N LYS A 208 2.65 2.11 25.27
CA LYS A 208 3.58 3.26 25.29
C LYS A 208 2.88 4.48 25.88
N PRO A 209 3.62 5.36 26.58
CA PRO A 209 3.05 6.62 27.05
C PRO A 209 2.62 7.47 25.84
N ARG A 210 1.47 8.14 25.98
CA ARG A 210 0.99 9.10 24.97
C ARG A 210 2.02 10.24 24.83
N PRO A 211 2.48 10.54 23.60
CA PRO A 211 3.34 11.70 23.34
C PRO A 211 2.63 13.04 23.58
N GLU A 212 3.41 14.11 23.60
CA GLU A 212 2.87 15.48 23.64
C GLU A 212 2.04 15.79 22.38
N GLU A 213 1.05 16.66 22.52
CA GLU A 213 0.11 16.99 21.42
C GLU A 213 0.83 17.52 20.19
N GLY A 214 1.87 18.34 20.35
CA GLY A 214 2.67 18.83 19.23
C GLY A 214 3.33 17.71 18.42
N GLU A 215 3.83 16.66 19.08
CA GLU A 215 4.43 15.51 18.38
C GLU A 215 3.38 14.71 17.60
N LEU A 216 2.16 14.60 18.17
CA LEU A 216 1.03 13.93 17.51
C LEU A 216 0.53 14.72 16.29
N CYS A 217 0.40 16.04 16.39
CA CYS A 217 0.07 16.90 15.26
C CYS A 217 1.05 16.71 14.11
N GLU A 218 2.35 16.73 14.40
CA GLU A 218 3.38 16.56 13.37
C GLU A 218 3.37 15.14 12.77
N SER A 219 3.02 14.12 13.56
CA SER A 219 2.81 12.76 13.05
C SER A 219 1.63 12.67 12.09
N ILE A 220 0.48 13.26 12.46
CA ILE A 220 -0.70 13.34 11.60
C ILE A 220 -0.36 14.06 10.30
N LYS A 221 0.32 15.22 10.36
CA LYS A 221 0.75 15.94 9.16
C LYS A 221 1.62 15.07 8.26
N ARG A 222 2.65 14.39 8.79
CA ARG A 222 3.49 13.49 7.98
C ARG A 222 2.69 12.41 7.28
N LEU A 223 1.77 11.76 7.97
CA LEU A 223 0.93 10.70 7.40
C LEU A 223 -0.04 11.24 6.34
N VAL A 224 -0.61 12.44 6.56
CA VAL A 224 -1.44 13.14 5.56
C VAL A 224 -0.62 13.48 4.33
N THR A 225 0.62 13.96 4.49
CA THR A 225 1.50 14.24 3.35
C THR A 225 1.89 12.97 2.59
N ASP A 226 2.16 11.87 3.28
CA ASP A 226 2.46 10.58 2.65
C ASP A 226 1.29 10.10 1.78
N PHE A 227 0.07 10.22 2.32
CA PHE A 227 -1.16 9.86 1.62
C PHE A 227 -1.40 10.70 0.36
N HIS A 228 -1.32 12.03 0.48
CA HIS A 228 -1.59 12.94 -0.64
C HIS A 228 -0.43 13.03 -1.65
N SER A 229 0.76 12.54 -1.30
CA SER A 229 1.93 12.58 -2.21
C SER A 229 1.63 11.94 -3.56
N ARG A 230 0.88 10.82 -3.60
CA ARG A 230 0.54 10.11 -4.84
C ARG A 230 -0.34 10.94 -5.79
N PRO A 231 -1.57 11.38 -5.42
CA PRO A 231 -2.39 12.19 -6.31
C PRO A 231 -1.75 13.54 -6.64
N VAL A 232 -1.05 14.18 -5.70
CA VAL A 232 -0.34 15.45 -5.98
C VAL A 232 0.77 15.24 -7.02
N THR A 233 1.50 14.13 -6.96
CA THR A 233 2.51 13.78 -7.97
C THR A 233 1.90 13.52 -9.35
N ILE A 234 0.72 12.88 -9.41
CA ILE A 234 -0.02 12.75 -10.68
C ILE A 234 -0.35 14.13 -11.24
N GLY A 235 -0.92 15.02 -10.41
CA GLY A 235 -1.26 16.37 -10.84
C GLY A 235 -0.05 17.19 -11.31
N LEU A 236 1.10 17.04 -10.63
CA LEU A 236 2.37 17.61 -11.08
C LEU A 236 2.78 17.03 -12.44
N GLY A 237 2.66 15.71 -12.63
CA GLY A 237 2.94 15.04 -13.89
C GLY A 237 2.11 15.57 -15.05
N LEU A 238 0.78 15.69 -14.86
CA LEU A 238 -0.12 16.26 -15.87
C LEU A 238 0.34 17.65 -16.31
N ARG A 239 0.71 18.50 -15.34
CA ARG A 239 1.24 19.84 -15.61
C ARG A 239 2.56 19.79 -16.37
N LEU A 240 3.51 18.96 -15.94
CA LEU A 240 4.84 18.87 -16.57
C LEU A 240 4.77 18.44 -18.04
N PHE A 241 3.79 17.60 -18.39
CA PHE A 241 3.54 17.16 -19.76
C PHE A 241 2.55 18.06 -20.54
N GLY A 242 2.04 19.15 -19.94
CA GLY A 242 1.09 20.05 -20.59
C GLY A 242 -0.28 19.41 -20.87
N ILE A 243 -0.68 18.43 -20.06
CA ILE A 243 -1.97 17.73 -20.18
C ILE A 243 -3.01 18.52 -19.38
N GLU A 244 -4.06 19.01 -20.05
CA GLU A 244 -5.07 19.90 -19.48
C GLU A 244 -6.35 19.15 -19.03
N PRO A 245 -6.58 18.93 -17.72
CA PRO A 245 -7.73 18.17 -17.22
C PRO A 245 -9.08 18.85 -17.46
N LEU A 246 -9.11 20.16 -17.69
CA LEU A 246 -10.33 20.90 -17.99
C LEU A 246 -10.77 20.78 -19.45
N ALA A 247 -9.85 20.41 -20.35
CA ALA A 247 -10.11 20.36 -21.79
C ALA A 247 -10.86 19.08 -22.22
N ARG A 248 -10.54 17.94 -21.62
CA ARG A 248 -11.14 16.63 -21.96
C ARG A 248 -10.96 15.63 -20.82
N PRO A 249 -11.75 14.54 -20.80
CA PRO A 249 -11.54 13.49 -19.81
C PRO A 249 -10.18 12.82 -20.02
N LEU A 250 -9.57 12.38 -18.91
CA LEU A 250 -8.22 11.83 -18.90
C LEU A 250 -8.17 10.42 -18.33
N THR A 251 -7.19 9.64 -18.76
CA THR A 251 -6.84 8.34 -18.18
C THR A 251 -5.38 8.34 -17.73
N VAL A 252 -5.13 7.98 -16.48
CA VAL A 252 -3.79 7.82 -15.90
C VAL A 252 -3.58 6.35 -15.57
N HIS A 253 -2.50 5.74 -16.05
CA HIS A 253 -2.11 4.39 -15.66
C HIS A 253 -1.03 4.47 -14.58
N VAL A 254 -1.32 4.00 -13.37
CA VAL A 254 -0.33 3.77 -12.32
C VAL A 254 0.23 2.36 -12.50
N VAL A 255 1.48 2.25 -12.92
CA VAL A 255 2.10 0.98 -13.33
C VAL A 255 3.05 0.46 -12.27
N GLY A 256 3.05 -0.86 -12.08
CA GLY A 256 3.75 -1.48 -10.95
C GLY A 256 3.03 -1.27 -9.62
N ALA A 257 1.74 -0.96 -9.64
CA ALA A 257 0.95 -0.77 -8.42
C ALA A 257 0.96 -2.05 -7.56
N SER A 258 1.10 -1.87 -6.25
CA SER A 258 1.17 -2.95 -5.28
C SER A 258 0.17 -2.73 -4.15
N HIS A 259 0.22 -3.56 -3.11
CA HIS A 259 -0.52 -3.35 -1.87
C HIS A 259 -0.23 -1.95 -1.26
N VAL A 260 0.93 -1.36 -1.53
CA VAL A 260 1.30 0.00 -1.05
C VAL A 260 0.34 1.06 -1.60
N GLU A 261 -0.13 0.92 -2.84
CA GLU A 261 -1.07 1.84 -3.49
C GLU A 261 -2.54 1.40 -3.38
N THR A 262 -2.79 0.10 -3.15
CA THR A 262 -4.11 -0.51 -3.36
C THR A 262 -4.76 -1.09 -2.10
N LEU A 263 -3.99 -1.36 -1.05
CA LEU A 263 -4.53 -1.90 0.20
C LEU A 263 -5.39 -0.86 0.91
N ASN A 264 -6.66 -1.20 1.13
CA ASN A 264 -7.67 -0.33 1.74
C ASN A 264 -7.89 1.01 1.03
N THR A 265 -7.52 1.12 -0.25
CA THR A 265 -7.76 2.31 -1.04
C THR A 265 -9.25 2.56 -1.20
N ARG A 266 -9.71 3.72 -0.71
CA ARG A 266 -11.08 4.20 -0.80
C ARG A 266 -11.28 4.86 -2.16
N LEU A 267 -12.53 4.88 -2.62
CA LEU A 267 -12.89 5.50 -3.90
C LEU A 267 -12.57 7.00 -3.96
N THR A 268 -12.38 7.65 -2.81
CA THR A 268 -12.12 9.09 -2.62
C THR A 268 -10.67 9.38 -2.24
N ASP A 269 -9.72 8.46 -2.47
CA ASP A 269 -8.33 8.69 -2.05
C ASP A 269 -7.52 9.54 -3.03
N TYR A 270 -7.93 9.54 -4.30
CA TYR A 270 -7.31 10.36 -5.36
C TYR A 270 -8.11 11.61 -5.68
N ASP A 271 -9.11 11.88 -4.86
CA ASP A 271 -10.03 13.01 -4.96
C ASP A 271 -9.26 14.34 -4.86
N GLU A 272 -8.07 14.35 -4.26
CA GLU A 272 -7.11 15.48 -4.29
C GLU A 272 -6.87 16.02 -5.72
N LEU A 273 -6.92 15.18 -6.76
CA LEU A 273 -6.87 15.64 -8.15
C LEU A 273 -8.05 16.56 -8.52
N THR A 274 -9.26 16.30 -8.01
CA THR A 274 -10.40 17.21 -8.17
C THR A 274 -10.19 18.52 -7.42
N ARG A 275 -9.50 18.52 -6.27
CA ARG A 275 -9.17 19.75 -5.53
C ARG A 275 -8.11 20.57 -6.26
N MET A 276 -7.17 19.91 -6.93
CA MET A 276 -6.15 20.54 -7.78
C MET A 276 -6.72 21.10 -9.09
N PHE A 277 -7.70 20.40 -9.69
CA PHE A 277 -8.30 20.77 -10.98
C PHE A 277 -9.83 20.87 -10.90
N PRO A 278 -10.37 21.90 -10.23
CA PRO A 278 -11.81 22.10 -10.16
C PRO A 278 -12.44 22.20 -11.55
N GLY A 279 -13.50 21.42 -11.79
CA GLY A 279 -14.21 21.42 -13.08
C GLY A 279 -13.60 20.54 -14.17
N HIS A 280 -12.61 19.70 -13.85
CA HIS A 280 -12.06 18.72 -14.79
C HIS A 280 -13.14 17.87 -15.47
N GLN A 281 -12.88 17.42 -16.69
CA GLN A 281 -13.89 16.70 -17.51
C GLN A 281 -14.06 15.23 -17.14
N GLY A 282 -13.45 14.78 -16.05
CA GLY A 282 -13.42 13.39 -15.61
C GLY A 282 -12.02 12.80 -15.70
N MET A 283 -11.62 12.00 -14.71
CA MET A 283 -10.30 11.38 -14.68
C MET A 283 -10.45 9.93 -14.23
N GLU A 284 -9.85 9.01 -14.97
CA GLU A 284 -9.65 7.64 -14.49
C GLU A 284 -8.20 7.45 -14.04
N VAL A 285 -7.99 6.78 -12.91
CA VAL A 285 -6.67 6.31 -12.47
C VAL A 285 -6.74 4.79 -12.37
N VAL A 286 -6.04 4.11 -13.28
CA VAL A 286 -5.98 2.65 -13.38
C VAL A 286 -4.74 2.14 -12.66
N MET A 287 -4.91 1.41 -11.57
CA MET A 287 -3.81 0.77 -10.83
C MET A 287 -3.49 -0.59 -11.46
N VAL A 288 -2.31 -0.73 -12.05
CA VAL A 288 -1.89 -1.94 -12.77
C VAL A 288 -0.64 -2.53 -12.14
N GLY A 289 -0.73 -3.77 -11.65
CA GLY A 289 0.45 -4.47 -11.12
C GLY A 289 0.15 -5.87 -10.59
N VAL A 290 1.20 -6.67 -10.38
CA VAL A 290 1.09 -8.09 -9.98
C VAL A 290 0.65 -8.27 -8.53
N ASP A 291 0.95 -7.28 -7.68
CA ASP A 291 0.66 -7.26 -6.25
C ASP A 291 -0.51 -6.32 -5.91
N VAL A 292 -1.33 -5.95 -6.92
CA VAL A 292 -2.62 -5.28 -6.69
C VAL A 292 -3.53 -6.22 -5.87
N VAL A 293 -4.11 -5.67 -4.80
CA VAL A 293 -4.96 -6.43 -3.86
C VAL A 293 -6.44 -6.18 -4.10
N ASP A 294 -7.27 -7.13 -3.62
CA ASP A 294 -8.73 -7.01 -3.67
C ASP A 294 -9.23 -5.88 -2.77
N GLY A 295 -10.20 -5.10 -3.27
CA GLY A 295 -10.72 -3.93 -2.57
C GLY A 295 -11.76 -3.14 -3.38
N PRO A 296 -12.23 -1.99 -2.87
CA PRO A 296 -13.27 -1.18 -3.52
C PRO A 296 -12.93 -0.71 -4.95
N ILE A 297 -11.63 -0.62 -5.26
CA ILE A 297 -11.13 -0.17 -6.56
C ILE A 297 -10.87 -1.33 -7.55
N MET A 298 -10.99 -2.58 -7.12
CA MET A 298 -10.92 -3.77 -8.00
C MET A 298 -12.19 -3.90 -8.83
N ARG A 299 -12.32 -2.98 -9.79
CA ARG A 299 -13.38 -2.92 -10.78
C ARG A 299 -12.75 -2.75 -12.17
N PRO A 300 -13.44 -3.23 -13.23
CA PRO A 300 -12.89 -3.19 -14.58
C PRO A 300 -12.49 -1.76 -14.99
N PRO A 301 -11.34 -1.59 -15.66
CA PRO A 301 -10.98 -0.33 -16.30
C PRO A 301 -12.07 0.11 -17.28
N LEU A 302 -12.27 1.42 -17.40
CA LEU A 302 -13.31 1.94 -18.28
C LEU A 302 -12.89 1.79 -19.74
N ALA A 303 -13.79 1.23 -20.55
CA ALA A 303 -13.69 1.30 -22.01
C ALA A 303 -14.08 2.70 -22.55
N ALA A 304 -14.83 3.47 -21.76
CA ALA A 304 -15.32 4.81 -22.08
C ALA A 304 -14.77 5.85 -21.09
N LEU A 305 -14.98 7.14 -21.38
CA LEU A 305 -14.45 8.23 -20.56
C LEU A 305 -15.12 8.29 -19.18
N GLY A 306 -14.32 8.65 -18.16
CA GLY A 306 -14.79 8.78 -16.78
C GLY A 306 -15.84 9.90 -16.58
N PRO A 307 -16.64 9.85 -15.50
CA PRO A 307 -17.68 10.84 -15.23
C PRO A 307 -17.10 12.23 -14.96
N ARG A 308 -17.73 13.26 -15.53
CA ARG A 308 -17.31 14.67 -15.39
C ARG A 308 -17.21 15.09 -13.92
N GLY A 309 -16.13 15.80 -13.58
CA GLY A 309 -15.87 16.31 -12.23
C GLY A 309 -15.62 15.23 -11.18
N ARG A 310 -15.31 13.99 -11.58
CA ARG A 310 -15.04 12.88 -10.67
C ARG A 310 -13.79 12.11 -11.05
N VAL A 311 -13.07 11.65 -10.03
CA VAL A 311 -11.96 10.72 -10.18
C VAL A 311 -12.49 9.30 -10.03
N TYR A 312 -12.27 8.47 -11.04
CA TYR A 312 -12.63 7.06 -11.05
C TYR A 312 -11.37 6.21 -10.86
N LEU A 313 -11.27 5.52 -9.73
CA LEU A 313 -10.21 4.53 -9.51
C LEU A 313 -10.59 3.18 -10.09
N SER A 314 -9.73 2.54 -10.88
CA SER A 314 -9.91 1.14 -11.32
C SER A 314 -8.63 0.37 -11.13
N SER A 315 -8.66 -0.94 -11.32
CA SER A 315 -7.47 -1.76 -11.07
C SER A 315 -7.42 -3.00 -11.95
N TYR A 316 -6.20 -3.42 -12.26
CA TYR A 316 -5.91 -4.65 -12.99
C TYR A 316 -4.74 -5.37 -12.32
N LYS A 317 -4.97 -6.63 -11.92
CA LYS A 317 -3.95 -7.48 -11.35
C LYS A 317 -3.20 -8.23 -12.45
N GLY A 318 -1.96 -7.83 -12.71
CA GLY A 318 -1.10 -8.44 -13.71
C GLY A 318 0.03 -7.52 -14.18
N LEU A 319 0.79 -8.00 -15.16
CA LEU A 319 1.86 -7.23 -15.78
C LEU A 319 1.27 -6.14 -16.68
N TYR A 320 1.92 -4.97 -16.73
CA TYR A 320 1.40 -3.85 -17.51
C TYR A 320 1.36 -4.12 -19.02
N HIS A 321 2.36 -4.82 -19.55
CA HIS A 321 2.38 -5.18 -20.97
C HIS A 321 1.27 -6.18 -21.33
N ASP A 322 0.95 -7.12 -20.45
CA ASP A 322 -0.22 -8.02 -20.61
C ASP A 322 -1.55 -7.25 -20.57
N PHE A 323 -1.67 -6.28 -19.65
CA PHE A 323 -2.81 -5.38 -19.58
C PHE A 323 -2.96 -4.56 -20.87
N TRP A 324 -1.86 -4.04 -21.38
CA TRP A 324 -1.84 -3.25 -22.61
C TRP A 324 -2.32 -4.08 -23.81
N GLU A 325 -1.69 -5.23 -24.07
CA GLU A 325 -2.04 -6.11 -25.19
C GLU A 325 -3.49 -6.62 -25.06
N GLY A 326 -3.88 -7.06 -23.85
CA GLY A 326 -5.16 -7.72 -23.65
C GLY A 326 -6.38 -6.79 -23.48
N LEU A 327 -6.17 -5.53 -23.09
CA LEU A 327 -7.25 -4.58 -22.81
C LEU A 327 -7.12 -3.26 -23.57
N VAL A 328 -5.93 -2.65 -23.63
CA VAL A 328 -5.76 -1.35 -24.28
C VAL A 328 -5.81 -1.49 -25.81
N GLU A 329 -5.05 -2.44 -26.37
CA GLU A 329 -5.04 -2.67 -27.83
C GLU A 329 -6.38 -3.22 -28.33
N SER A 330 -7.08 -3.99 -27.49
CA SER A 330 -8.43 -4.47 -27.79
C SER A 330 -9.55 -3.46 -27.49
N GLN A 331 -9.22 -2.21 -27.16
CA GLN A 331 -10.19 -1.13 -26.84
C GLN A 331 -11.17 -1.46 -25.69
N ARG A 332 -10.75 -2.31 -24.76
CA ARG A 332 -11.50 -2.65 -23.53
C ARG A 332 -11.05 -1.81 -22.33
N ALA A 333 -9.93 -1.10 -22.46
CA ALA A 333 -9.48 -0.05 -21.57
C ALA A 333 -8.98 1.13 -22.41
N ALA A 334 -9.13 2.35 -21.90
CA ALA A 334 -8.62 3.55 -22.57
C ALA A 334 -7.08 3.54 -22.64
N ARG A 335 -6.53 4.22 -23.66
CA ARG A 335 -5.10 4.56 -23.69
C ARG A 335 -4.80 5.63 -22.63
N PRO A 336 -3.64 5.57 -21.97
CA PRO A 336 -3.29 6.56 -20.96
C PRO A 336 -2.84 7.87 -21.61
N ASP A 337 -3.22 8.97 -20.97
CA ASP A 337 -2.65 10.29 -21.18
C ASP A 337 -1.35 10.46 -20.40
N LEU A 338 -1.24 9.79 -19.26
CA LEU A 338 -0.08 9.78 -18.40
C LEU A 338 0.13 8.38 -17.80
N VAL A 339 1.37 7.92 -17.81
CA VAL A 339 1.81 6.73 -17.08
C VAL A 339 2.64 7.18 -15.88
N VAL A 340 2.35 6.64 -14.70
CA VAL A 340 3.08 6.94 -13.47
C VAL A 340 3.54 5.65 -12.80
N ALA A 341 4.79 5.57 -12.38
CA ALA A 341 5.25 4.50 -11.50
C ALA A 341 5.79 5.10 -10.20
N PHE A 342 5.16 4.75 -9.09
CA PHE A 342 5.61 5.16 -7.76
C PHE A 342 6.65 4.17 -7.26
N HIS A 343 7.88 4.64 -7.09
CA HIS A 343 8.98 3.86 -6.50
C HIS A 343 9.07 2.41 -7.03
N PRO A 344 9.20 2.20 -8.36
CA PRO A 344 9.06 0.89 -9.00
C PRO A 344 10.16 -0.13 -8.64
N GLY A 345 11.08 0.21 -7.73
CA GLY A 345 12.05 -0.71 -7.17
C GLY A 345 13.26 -1.03 -8.08
N PHE A 346 13.48 -0.29 -9.17
CA PHE A 346 14.58 -0.57 -10.12
C PHE A 346 15.96 -0.68 -9.46
N HIS A 347 16.18 -0.01 -8.33
CA HIS A 347 17.43 -0.01 -7.58
C HIS A 347 17.56 -1.17 -6.57
N ALA A 348 16.47 -1.88 -6.27
CA ALA A 348 16.42 -2.86 -5.19
C ALA A 348 16.92 -4.26 -5.62
N CYS A 349 16.64 -4.68 -6.85
CA CYS A 349 17.05 -5.99 -7.36
C CYS A 349 17.18 -5.98 -8.89
N PRO A 350 18.29 -6.50 -9.48
CA PRO A 350 18.44 -6.66 -10.93
C PRO A 350 17.30 -7.43 -11.59
N ASP A 351 16.82 -8.52 -10.97
CA ASP A 351 15.73 -9.35 -11.50
C ASP A 351 14.42 -8.56 -11.66
N LEU A 352 14.18 -7.58 -10.78
CA LEU A 352 13.01 -6.71 -10.90
C LEU A 352 13.14 -5.81 -12.15
N MET A 353 14.34 -5.31 -12.44
CA MET A 353 14.60 -4.52 -13.65
C MET A 353 14.36 -5.35 -14.92
N GLU A 354 14.77 -6.61 -14.95
CA GLU A 354 14.51 -7.53 -16.08
C GLU A 354 13.00 -7.74 -16.29
N GLY A 355 12.24 -7.95 -15.20
CA GLY A 355 10.77 -8.08 -15.27
C GLY A 355 10.07 -6.83 -15.81
N TRP A 356 10.69 -5.65 -15.69
CA TRP A 356 10.17 -4.39 -16.22
C TRP A 356 10.57 -4.11 -17.67
N LEU A 357 11.57 -4.80 -18.22
CA LEU A 357 12.08 -4.50 -19.57
C LEU A 357 10.98 -4.46 -20.64
N PRO A 358 10.03 -5.43 -20.72
CA PRO A 358 8.95 -5.37 -21.71
C PRO A 358 8.07 -4.13 -21.53
N THR A 359 7.75 -3.78 -20.28
CA THR A 359 7.00 -2.56 -19.95
C THR A 359 7.75 -1.31 -20.38
N LEU A 360 9.06 -1.21 -20.09
CA LEU A 360 9.87 -0.04 -20.46
C LEU A 360 10.00 0.13 -21.98
N LEU A 361 10.17 -0.98 -22.71
CA LEU A 361 10.19 -0.96 -24.18
C LEU A 361 8.85 -0.48 -24.74
N LEU A 362 7.73 -0.97 -24.19
CA LEU A 362 6.39 -0.54 -24.58
C LEU A 362 6.19 0.97 -24.36
N LEU A 363 6.53 1.49 -23.17
CA LEU A 363 6.39 2.93 -22.88
C LEU A 363 7.20 3.78 -23.87
N ARG A 364 8.42 3.34 -24.22
CA ARG A 364 9.28 3.98 -25.21
C ARG A 364 8.70 3.92 -26.62
N ASP A 365 8.30 2.74 -27.07
CA ASP A 365 7.89 2.48 -28.45
C ASP A 365 6.58 3.19 -28.79
N TYR A 366 5.65 3.26 -27.83
CA TYR A 366 4.41 4.02 -27.94
C TYR A 366 4.54 5.50 -27.56
N ARG A 367 5.73 5.94 -27.13
CA ARG A 367 6.04 7.33 -26.74
C ARG A 367 5.07 7.90 -25.70
N LEU A 368 4.75 7.11 -24.68
CA LEU A 368 3.79 7.49 -23.66
C LEU A 368 4.40 8.50 -22.67
N PRO A 369 3.71 9.61 -22.35
CA PRO A 369 4.12 10.49 -21.25
C PRO A 369 4.26 9.69 -19.97
N THR A 370 5.46 9.64 -19.41
CA THR A 370 5.80 8.73 -18.31
C THR A 370 6.54 9.47 -17.20
N LEU A 371 6.08 9.31 -15.95
CA LEU A 371 6.68 9.86 -14.75
C LEU A 371 7.05 8.73 -13.78
N PHE A 372 8.31 8.65 -13.37
CA PHE A 372 8.76 7.73 -12.32
C PHE A 372 9.23 8.50 -11.09
N THR A 373 8.85 8.03 -9.91
CA THR A 373 9.46 8.47 -8.64
C THR A 373 10.43 7.41 -8.14
N VAL A 374 11.52 7.84 -7.50
CA VAL A 374 12.53 6.96 -6.90
C VAL A 374 12.95 7.53 -5.55
N TYR A 375 13.45 6.67 -4.66
CA TYR A 375 13.90 7.05 -3.31
C TYR A 375 15.26 7.75 -3.30
#